data_AF-A0A8J7YW27-F1
#
_entry.id   AF-A0A8J7YW27-F1
#
_cell.length_a   1.000
_cell.length_b   1.000
_cell.length_c   1.000
_cell.angle_alpha   90.00
_cell.angle_beta   90.00
_cell.angle_gamma   90.00
#
_symmetry.space_group_name_H-M   'P 1'
#
loop_
_entity.id
_entity.type
_entity.pdbx_description
1 polymer ?
#
loop_
_entity_poly.entity_id
_entity_poly.type
_entity_poly.pdbx_seq_one_letter_code
_entity_poly.pdbx_strand_id
1 'polypeptide(L)'
;MNFRGATFSNEADFRGATFNNKADFMGATFNNKADFGGATFNNRADFWGATFNNKADFWGATFSKEAYFTDATFFGSVKFIDDENGRIFDESASANFSNSNFEHPESVEFVSVNLNNASFLHCKNIDKIGKFEIVDWNSKDIFLGFLEIEKQQLMRSK
;
A
#
# COMPACT_ATOMS: atom_id res chain seq x y z
N MET A 1 15.96 3.68 9.09
CA MET A 1 16.71 2.60 8.41
C MET A 1 16.77 2.91 6.92
N ASN A 2 17.86 2.60 6.23
CA ASN A 2 18.06 3.00 4.83
C ASN A 2 18.40 1.78 3.95
N PHE A 3 17.52 1.52 2.99
CA PHE A 3 17.58 0.52 1.93
C PHE A 3 17.41 1.15 0.54
N ARG A 4 17.66 2.47 0.42
CA ARG A 4 17.51 3.20 -0.83
C ARG A 4 18.33 2.53 -1.95
N GLY A 5 17.67 2.21 -3.05
CA GLY A 5 18.28 1.54 -4.20
C GLY A 5 18.77 0.11 -3.93
N ALA A 6 18.44 -0.48 -2.78
CA ALA A 6 18.86 -1.84 -2.46
C ALA A 6 18.19 -2.85 -3.39
N THR A 7 18.91 -3.90 -3.76
CA THR A 7 18.36 -5.04 -4.48
C THR A 7 18.33 -6.26 -3.57
N PHE A 8 17.14 -6.80 -3.33
CA PHE A 8 16.93 -8.04 -2.60
C PHE A 8 16.74 -9.18 -3.60
N SER A 9 17.81 -9.94 -3.85
CA SER A 9 17.81 -11.04 -4.82
C SER A 9 17.06 -12.28 -4.34
N ASN A 10 16.95 -12.47 -3.02
CA ASN A 10 16.19 -13.54 -2.38
C ASN A 10 14.97 -12.95 -1.64
N GLU A 11 14.21 -13.80 -0.94
CA GLU A 11 13.13 -13.33 -0.06
C GLU A 11 13.66 -12.27 0.92
N ALA A 12 12.93 -11.15 1.01
CA ALA A 12 13.22 -10.07 1.93
C ALA A 12 12.23 -10.15 3.09
N ASP A 13 12.70 -10.59 4.25
CA ASP A 13 11.87 -10.81 5.44
C ASP A 13 12.02 -9.63 6.41
N PHE A 14 10.96 -8.85 6.54
CA PHE A 14 10.79 -7.76 7.51
C PHE A 14 9.63 -8.05 8.46
N ARG A 15 9.23 -9.31 8.61
CA ARG A 15 8.08 -9.66 9.47
C ARG A 15 8.31 -9.22 10.91
N GLY A 16 7.30 -8.59 11.50
CA GLY A 16 7.34 -8.06 12.86
C GLY A 16 8.40 -6.98 13.10
N ALA A 17 9.05 -6.47 12.04
CA ALA A 17 10.09 -5.46 12.19
C ALA A 17 9.49 -4.13 12.65
N THR A 18 10.14 -3.46 13.61
CA THR A 18 9.74 -2.13 14.07
C THR A 18 10.71 -1.07 13.56
N PHE A 19 10.20 -0.13 12.76
CA PHE A 19 10.92 1.04 12.26
C PHE A 19 10.52 2.29 13.06
N ASN A 20 11.30 2.60 14.10
CA ASN A 20 11.05 3.76 14.98
C ASN A 20 11.35 5.12 14.33
N ASN A 21 12.25 5.13 13.34
CA ASN A 21 12.62 6.29 12.55
C ASN A 21 12.23 6.05 11.08
N LYS A 22 12.41 7.07 10.21
CA LYS A 22 12.16 6.94 8.76
C LYS A 22 12.73 5.62 8.22
N ALA A 23 11.89 4.86 7.53
CA ALA A 23 12.28 3.68 6.76
C ALA A 23 12.35 4.05 5.28
N ASP A 24 13.55 4.01 4.70
CA ASP A 24 13.80 4.46 3.33
C ASP A 24 14.06 3.26 2.42
N PHE A 25 13.10 2.90 1.59
CA PHE A 25 13.15 1.87 0.55
C PHE A 25 13.06 2.49 -0.85
N MET A 26 13.37 3.78 -0.99
CA MET A 26 13.20 4.48 -2.26
C MET A 26 14.06 3.83 -3.36
N GLY A 27 13.42 3.45 -4.47
CA GLY A 27 14.06 2.76 -5.59
C GLY A 27 14.56 1.34 -5.26
N ALA A 28 14.16 0.75 -4.14
CA ALA A 28 14.52 -0.63 -3.81
C ALA A 28 13.85 -1.60 -4.78
N THR A 29 14.54 -2.71 -5.08
CA THR A 29 14.03 -3.78 -5.94
C THR A 29 13.97 -5.08 -5.16
N PHE A 30 12.80 -5.71 -5.11
CA PHE A 30 12.55 -7.00 -4.49
C PHE A 30 12.32 -8.04 -5.58
N ASN A 31 13.30 -8.90 -5.82
CA ASN A 31 13.24 -9.90 -6.91
C ASN A 31 12.40 -11.13 -6.55
N ASN A 32 12.24 -11.39 -5.26
CA ASN A 32 11.42 -12.46 -4.70
C ASN A 32 10.40 -11.85 -3.72
N LYS A 33 9.71 -12.71 -2.96
CA LYS A 33 8.74 -12.28 -1.96
C LYS A 33 9.34 -11.21 -1.02
N ALA A 34 8.61 -10.12 -0.84
CA ALA A 34 8.89 -9.10 0.17
C ALA A 34 7.83 -9.21 1.26
N ASP A 35 8.23 -9.61 2.46
CA ASP A 35 7.31 -9.87 3.57
C ASP A 35 7.47 -8.80 4.64
N PHE A 36 6.49 -7.92 4.75
CA PHE A 36 6.36 -6.90 5.80
C PHE A 36 5.26 -7.27 6.79
N GLY A 37 4.89 -8.56 6.88
CA GLY A 37 3.80 -9.01 7.72
C GLY A 37 4.01 -8.64 9.20
N GLY A 38 3.06 -7.92 9.81
CA GLY A 38 3.18 -7.45 11.19
C GLY A 38 4.23 -6.36 11.40
N ALA A 39 4.84 -5.80 10.35
CA ALA A 39 5.84 -4.75 10.48
C ALA A 39 5.20 -3.43 10.95
N THR A 40 5.86 -2.71 11.85
CA THR A 40 5.39 -1.42 12.37
C THR A 40 6.28 -0.28 11.90
N PHE A 41 5.69 0.69 11.21
CA PHE A 41 6.35 1.92 10.75
C PHE A 41 5.84 3.11 11.58
N ASN A 42 6.55 3.42 12.67
CA ASN A 42 6.20 4.50 13.60
C ASN A 42 6.47 5.91 13.02
N ASN A 43 7.20 5.98 11.91
CA ASN A 43 7.53 7.20 11.20
C ASN A 43 7.37 6.96 9.69
N ARG A 44 7.69 7.97 8.85
CA ARG A 44 7.59 7.90 7.40
C ARG A 44 8.22 6.63 6.82
N ALA A 45 7.45 5.90 6.01
CA ALA A 45 7.92 4.78 5.20
C ALA A 45 7.93 5.20 3.72
N ASP A 46 9.09 5.09 3.08
CA ASP A 46 9.30 5.60 1.73
C ASP A 46 9.63 4.45 0.77
N PHE A 47 8.65 4.02 -0.01
CA PHE A 47 8.78 3.04 -1.09
C PHE A 47 8.70 3.71 -2.46
N TRP A 48 9.04 4.99 -2.56
CA TRP A 48 8.96 5.72 -3.84
C TRP A 48 9.76 4.99 -4.91
N GLY A 49 9.13 4.68 -6.05
CA GLY A 49 9.78 4.02 -7.18
C GLY A 49 10.29 2.62 -6.85
N ALA A 50 9.87 2.01 -5.74
CA ALA A 50 10.24 0.65 -5.41
C ALA A 50 9.59 -0.33 -6.40
N THR A 51 10.31 -1.40 -6.73
CA THR A 51 9.85 -2.45 -7.63
C THR A 51 9.71 -3.76 -6.88
N PHE A 52 8.51 -4.34 -6.89
CA PHE A 52 8.21 -5.65 -6.31
C PHE A 52 7.96 -6.64 -7.46
N ASN A 53 8.97 -7.45 -7.79
CA ASN A 53 8.89 -8.40 -8.91
C ASN A 53 8.08 -9.67 -8.56
N ASN A 54 7.72 -9.85 -7.29
CA ASN A 54 6.91 -10.96 -6.80
C ASN A 54 5.95 -10.46 -5.69
N LYS A 55 5.37 -11.38 -4.91
CA LYS A 55 4.44 -11.08 -3.82
C LYS A 55 5.00 -10.03 -2.86
N ALA A 56 4.23 -8.98 -2.58
CA ALA A 56 4.46 -8.02 -1.51
C ALA A 56 3.38 -8.18 -0.43
N ASP A 57 3.78 -8.61 0.77
CA ASP A 57 2.86 -8.89 1.87
C ASP A 57 2.96 -7.82 2.95
N PHE A 58 1.87 -7.11 3.21
CA PHE A 58 1.72 -6.15 4.31
C PHE A 58 0.63 -6.58 5.29
N TRP A 59 0.34 -7.88 5.36
CA TRP A 59 -0.65 -8.42 6.31
C TRP A 59 -0.30 -8.05 7.76
N GLY A 60 -1.21 -7.42 8.49
CA GLY A 60 -0.98 -6.95 9.87
C GLY A 60 0.08 -5.84 10.01
N ALA A 61 0.61 -5.30 8.91
CA ALA A 61 1.54 -4.18 8.98
C ALA A 61 0.82 -2.93 9.52
N THR A 62 1.52 -2.02 10.18
CA THR A 62 0.96 -0.74 10.64
C THR A 62 1.82 0.42 10.19
N PHE A 63 1.22 1.39 9.52
CA PHE A 63 1.82 2.68 9.16
C PHE A 63 1.20 3.79 10.01
N SER A 64 1.98 4.42 10.88
CA SER A 64 1.49 5.47 11.79
C SER A 64 1.63 6.91 11.26
N LYS A 65 2.30 7.07 10.12
CA LYS A 65 2.60 8.36 9.46
C LYS A 65 2.47 8.22 7.94
N GLU A 66 3.27 8.93 7.15
CA GLU A 66 3.20 8.87 5.70
C GLU A 66 3.83 7.58 5.16
N ALA A 67 3.06 6.85 4.34
CA ALA A 67 3.52 5.73 3.54
C ALA A 67 3.50 6.13 2.06
N TYR A 68 4.68 6.27 1.46
CA TYR A 68 4.82 6.65 0.06
C TYR A 68 5.08 5.43 -0.81
N PHE A 69 4.10 5.07 -1.64
CA PHE A 69 4.21 4.09 -2.73
C PHE A 69 4.16 4.78 -4.11
N THR A 70 4.43 6.08 -4.16
CA THR A 70 4.45 6.85 -5.39
C THR A 70 5.41 6.25 -6.40
N ASP A 71 5.00 6.12 -7.66
CA ASP A 71 5.75 5.48 -8.75
C ASP A 71 6.18 4.01 -8.47
N ALA A 72 5.69 3.38 -7.40
CA ALA A 72 6.01 1.99 -7.13
C ALA A 72 5.34 1.06 -8.15
N THR A 73 6.01 -0.02 -8.52
CA THR A 73 5.47 -1.04 -9.44
C THR A 73 5.41 -2.39 -8.75
N PHE A 74 4.25 -3.04 -8.83
CA PHE A 74 3.98 -4.35 -8.25
C PHE A 74 3.65 -5.35 -9.37
N PHE A 75 4.56 -6.29 -9.62
CA PHE A 75 4.39 -7.38 -10.59
C PHE A 75 3.77 -8.65 -9.97
N GLY A 76 3.62 -8.71 -8.64
CA GLY A 76 3.01 -9.83 -7.94
C GLY A 76 1.72 -9.46 -7.23
N SER A 77 1.19 -10.40 -6.46
CA SER A 77 0.08 -10.13 -5.55
C SER A 77 0.50 -9.17 -4.45
N VAL A 78 -0.43 -8.31 -4.02
CA VAL A 78 -0.21 -7.31 -2.97
C VAL A 78 -1.32 -7.43 -1.94
N LYS A 79 -0.95 -7.52 -0.67
CA LYS A 79 -1.91 -7.67 0.43
C LYS A 79 -1.72 -6.58 1.46
N PHE A 80 -2.69 -5.68 1.56
CA PHE A 80 -2.88 -4.75 2.67
C PHE A 80 -4.10 -5.24 3.46
N ILE A 81 -3.86 -6.12 4.43
CA ILE A 81 -4.92 -6.80 5.16
C ILE A 81 -4.60 -6.71 6.65
N ASP A 82 -5.47 -6.07 7.42
CA ASP A 82 -5.27 -5.92 8.86
C ASP A 82 -5.45 -7.24 9.64
N ASP A 83 -4.81 -7.38 10.81
CA ASP A 83 -4.72 -8.61 11.62
C ASP A 83 -5.50 -8.55 12.97
N GLU A 84 -6.61 -7.82 13.02
CA GLU A 84 -7.46 -7.59 14.20
C GLU A 84 -6.80 -6.75 15.32
N ASN A 85 -5.48 -6.53 15.28
CA ASN A 85 -4.72 -5.81 16.31
C ASN A 85 -4.31 -4.39 15.91
N GLY A 86 -4.58 -3.96 14.67
CA GLY A 86 -4.12 -2.67 14.16
C GLY A 86 -5.07 -2.07 13.12
N ARG A 87 -4.58 -1.09 12.37
CA ARG A 87 -5.12 -0.71 11.06
C ARG A 87 -3.90 -0.60 10.17
N ILE A 88 -3.97 -1.10 8.94
CA ILE A 88 -2.84 -1.01 7.99
C ILE A 88 -2.30 0.42 7.93
N PHE A 89 -3.19 1.39 7.77
CA PHE A 89 -2.89 2.81 7.91
C PHE A 89 -3.65 3.34 9.12
N ASP A 90 -2.92 3.87 10.11
CA ASP A 90 -3.50 4.47 11.30
C ASP A 90 -4.35 5.73 10.95
N GLU A 91 -5.17 6.23 11.87
CA GLU A 91 -6.06 7.38 11.65
C GLU A 91 -5.34 8.64 11.18
N SER A 92 -4.11 8.84 11.66
CA SER A 92 -3.27 9.97 11.27
C SER A 92 -2.37 9.71 10.05
N ALA A 93 -2.36 8.49 9.55
CA ALA A 93 -1.50 8.09 8.44
C ALA A 93 -2.02 8.64 7.10
N SER A 94 -1.10 8.79 6.15
CA SER A 94 -1.43 9.03 4.74
C SER A 94 -0.80 7.93 3.90
N ALA A 95 -1.49 7.50 2.85
CA ALA A 95 -0.99 6.48 1.94
C ALA A 95 -0.99 7.02 0.51
N ASN A 96 0.18 7.17 -0.10
CA ASN A 96 0.26 7.73 -1.43
C ASN A 96 0.64 6.65 -2.45
N PHE A 97 -0.33 6.22 -3.25
CA PHE A 97 -0.19 5.29 -4.36
C PHE A 97 -0.23 6.00 -5.72
N SER A 98 -0.04 7.32 -5.75
CA SER A 98 -0.15 8.08 -7.00
C SER A 98 0.91 7.62 -8.02
N ASN A 99 0.53 7.54 -9.29
CA ASN A 99 1.34 7.01 -10.40
C ASN A 99 1.84 5.56 -10.20
N SER A 100 1.44 4.87 -9.13
CA SER A 100 1.82 3.48 -8.93
C SER A 100 1.15 2.57 -9.96
N ASN A 101 1.72 1.38 -10.12
CA ASN A 101 1.26 0.42 -11.11
C ASN A 101 1.13 -0.97 -10.47
N PHE A 102 -0.11 -1.48 -10.48
CA PHE A 102 -0.40 -2.87 -10.18
C PHE A 102 -0.55 -3.62 -11.50
N GLU A 103 0.44 -4.45 -11.85
CA GLU A 103 0.44 -5.22 -13.12
C GLU A 103 -0.56 -6.37 -13.09
N HIS A 104 -0.79 -6.92 -11.91
CA HIS A 104 -1.81 -7.94 -11.61
C HIS A 104 -2.84 -7.38 -10.63
N PRO A 105 -3.64 -6.37 -11.04
CA PRO A 105 -4.57 -5.67 -10.15
C PRO A 105 -5.59 -6.63 -9.53
N GLU A 106 -6.02 -7.68 -10.22
CA GLU A 106 -6.93 -8.71 -9.73
C GLU A 106 -6.37 -9.50 -8.53
N SER A 107 -5.05 -9.45 -8.33
CA SER A 107 -4.34 -10.09 -7.21
C SER A 107 -3.99 -9.11 -6.08
N VAL A 108 -4.55 -7.90 -6.12
CA VAL A 108 -4.38 -6.87 -5.09
C VAL A 108 -5.58 -6.90 -4.14
N GLU A 109 -5.29 -6.91 -2.85
CA GLU A 109 -6.29 -6.94 -1.79
C GLU A 109 -6.05 -5.81 -0.78
N PHE A 110 -7.09 -4.99 -0.59
CA PHE A 110 -7.24 -4.01 0.49
C PHE A 110 -8.41 -4.47 1.37
N VAL A 111 -8.11 -5.00 2.55
CA VAL A 111 -9.12 -5.59 3.45
C VAL A 111 -8.95 -5.06 4.87
N SER A 112 -10.03 -4.52 5.47
CA SER A 112 -9.99 -3.91 6.80
C SER A 112 -8.93 -2.80 6.87
N VAL A 113 -8.99 -1.85 5.93
CA VAL A 113 -8.01 -0.76 5.81
C VAL A 113 -8.65 0.61 5.89
N ASN A 114 -7.92 1.57 6.44
CA ASN A 114 -8.28 2.97 6.40
C ASN A 114 -7.58 3.66 5.23
N LEU A 115 -8.35 4.14 4.26
CA LEU A 115 -7.89 4.88 3.09
C LEU A 115 -8.44 6.31 3.05
N ASN A 116 -8.88 6.85 4.20
CA ASN A 116 -9.43 8.21 4.33
C ASN A 116 -8.47 9.29 3.81
N ASN A 117 -7.17 9.07 3.96
CA ASN A 117 -6.10 9.98 3.55
C ASN A 117 -5.17 9.31 2.52
N ALA A 118 -5.75 8.47 1.67
CA ALA A 118 -5.04 7.82 0.59
C ALA A 118 -5.21 8.56 -0.74
N SER A 119 -4.14 8.65 -1.51
CA SER A 119 -4.18 9.13 -2.90
C SER A 119 -3.88 7.98 -3.86
N PHE A 120 -4.72 7.83 -4.86
CA PHE A 120 -4.54 6.90 -5.98
C PHE A 120 -4.47 7.64 -7.32
N LEU A 121 -4.13 8.94 -7.31
CA LEU A 121 -4.10 9.77 -8.52
C LEU A 121 -3.19 9.16 -9.59
N HIS A 122 -3.73 8.93 -10.79
CA HIS A 122 -3.03 8.27 -11.91
C HIS A 122 -2.50 6.86 -11.60
N CYS A 123 -3.03 6.19 -10.57
CA CYS A 123 -2.74 4.79 -10.32
C CYS A 123 -3.28 3.95 -11.49
N LYS A 124 -2.42 3.18 -12.14
CA LYS A 124 -2.84 2.34 -13.26
C LYS A 124 -3.64 1.15 -12.76
N ASN A 125 -4.69 0.80 -13.51
CA ASN A 125 -5.56 -0.36 -13.25
C ASN A 125 -6.24 -0.38 -11.86
N ILE A 126 -6.43 0.78 -11.23
CA ILE A 126 -7.12 0.88 -9.93
C ILE A 126 -8.54 0.31 -9.98
N ASP A 127 -9.23 0.50 -11.12
CA ASP A 127 -10.57 0.02 -11.43
C ASP A 127 -10.67 -1.51 -11.51
N LYS A 128 -9.55 -2.21 -11.61
CA LYS A 128 -9.46 -3.67 -11.74
C LYS A 128 -8.93 -4.37 -10.49
N ILE A 129 -8.75 -3.63 -9.40
CA ILE A 129 -8.25 -4.22 -8.15
C ILE A 129 -9.18 -5.33 -7.68
N GLY A 130 -8.57 -6.46 -7.31
CA GLY A 130 -9.28 -7.69 -6.96
C GLY A 130 -10.22 -7.53 -5.78
N LYS A 131 -9.78 -6.82 -4.73
CA LYS A 131 -10.57 -6.73 -3.51
C LYS A 131 -10.43 -5.40 -2.77
N PHE A 132 -11.58 -4.79 -2.49
CA PHE A 132 -11.78 -3.77 -1.46
C PHE A 132 -12.88 -4.26 -0.52
N GLU A 133 -12.53 -4.64 0.71
CA GLU A 133 -13.49 -5.13 1.70
C GLU A 133 -13.24 -4.44 3.04
N ILE A 134 -14.29 -3.92 3.69
CA ILE A 134 -14.18 -3.19 4.97
C ILE A 134 -13.13 -2.07 4.84
N VAL A 135 -13.46 -1.06 4.04
CA VAL A 135 -12.54 0.03 3.74
C VAL A 135 -13.15 1.35 4.18
N ASP A 136 -12.43 2.08 5.02
CA ASP A 136 -12.81 3.42 5.42
C ASP A 136 -12.31 4.43 4.38
N TRP A 137 -13.22 5.12 3.70
CA TRP A 137 -12.96 6.07 2.59
C TRP A 137 -13.29 7.54 2.91
N ASN A 138 -13.57 7.85 4.17
CA ASN A 138 -14.03 9.11 4.77
C ASN A 138 -15.56 9.32 4.64
N SER A 139 -16.19 9.79 5.72
CA SER A 139 -17.63 10.02 5.83
C SER A 139 -18.06 11.46 5.49
N LYS A 140 -17.13 12.36 5.11
CA LYS A 140 -17.40 13.81 4.97
C LYS A 140 -17.25 14.43 3.57
N ASP A 141 -16.83 13.72 2.54
CA ASP A 141 -16.75 14.29 1.18
C ASP A 141 -17.92 13.84 0.30
N ILE A 142 -19.04 14.53 0.50
CA ILE A 142 -20.04 14.78 -0.54
C ILE A 142 -19.51 15.98 -1.34
N PHE A 143 -19.22 15.76 -2.63
CA PHE A 143 -18.99 16.77 -3.69
C PHE A 143 -17.71 17.62 -3.61
N LEU A 144 -16.81 17.42 -4.59
CA LEU A 144 -16.45 18.42 -5.61
C LEU A 144 -15.39 17.86 -6.61
N GLY A 145 -15.84 17.54 -7.82
CA GLY A 145 -15.10 17.68 -9.10
C GLY A 145 -13.94 16.72 -9.40
N PHE A 146 -14.19 15.74 -10.29
CA PHE A 146 -13.25 14.73 -10.86
C PHE A 146 -12.73 13.70 -9.83
N LEU A 147 -13.40 12.60 -9.50
CA LEU A 147 -13.87 11.52 -10.38
C LEU A 147 -15.01 10.75 -9.68
N GLU A 148 -16.22 10.95 -10.15
CA GLU A 148 -17.38 10.13 -9.74
C GLU A 148 -17.41 8.78 -10.48
N ILE A 149 -16.52 8.59 -11.46
CA ILE A 149 -16.43 7.39 -12.30
C ILE A 149 -15.59 6.29 -11.62
N GLU A 150 -14.44 6.61 -11.01
CA GLU A 150 -13.60 5.61 -10.32
C GLU A 150 -14.23 5.13 -9.01
N LYS A 151 -14.86 6.02 -8.23
CA LYS A 151 -15.57 5.62 -7.00
C LYS A 151 -16.83 4.80 -7.28
N GLN A 152 -17.61 5.13 -8.32
CA GLN A 152 -18.77 4.30 -8.71
C GLN A 152 -18.36 2.93 -9.26
N GLN A 153 -17.16 2.77 -9.82
CA GLN A 153 -16.63 1.47 -10.24
C GLN A 153 -16.12 0.64 -9.05
N LEU A 154 -15.42 1.26 -8.09
CA LEU A 154 -14.99 0.62 -6.83
C LEU A 154 -16.18 0.14 -5.96
N MET A 155 -17.30 0.87 -6.01
CA MET A 155 -18.50 0.59 -5.21
C MET A 155 -19.52 -0.35 -5.89
N ARG A 156 -19.33 -0.71 -7.17
CA ARG A 156 -20.24 -1.58 -7.96
C ARG A 156 -19.88 -3.08 -7.92
N SER A 157 -18.89 -3.50 -7.12
CA SER A 157 -18.60 -4.91 -6.84
C SER A 157 -19.46 -5.52 -5.72
N LYS A 158 -20.59 -4.90 -5.39
CA LYS A 158 -21.70 -5.48 -4.61
C LYS A 158 -22.98 -5.48 -5.44
#